data_AF-A0A1V3XRB2-F1
#
_entry.id   AF-A0A1V3XRB2-F1
#
_cell.length_a   1.000
_cell.length_b   1.000
_cell.length_c   1.000
_cell.angle_alpha   90.00
_cell.angle_beta   90.00
_cell.angle_gamma   90.00
#
_symmetry.space_group_name_H-M   'P 1'
#
loop_
_entity.id
_entity.type
_entity.pdbx_description
1 polymer ?
#
loop_
_entity_poly.entity_id
_entity_poly.type
_entity_poly.pdbx_seq_one_letter_code
_entity_poly.pdbx_strand_id
1 'polypeptide(L)'
;MILAPQGLDYIAAFLGALQAGVIAIPLAVPQGGATNERVDAVLQDASPGAILTTSSVIDDVTQHVTAQPGRSAPSIIEVDLLDLDSASGSSAGDDNHPSIAYLQYTSGSTRTPAGVVMTHQNLRTNFEQLMAGYFADTDGIPRQVRPLFRGCRFITTWVWC
;
A
#
# COMPACT_ATOMS: atom_id res chain seq x y z
N MET A 1 1.23 -1.12 -7.44
CA MET A 1 1.25 0.22 -6.80
C MET A 1 -0.16 0.60 -6.42
N ILE A 2 -0.37 1.32 -5.31
CA ILE A 2 -1.69 1.67 -4.80
C ILE A 2 -1.81 3.19 -4.78
N LEU A 3 -2.80 3.71 -5.51
CA LEU A 3 -3.17 5.11 -5.60
C LEU A 3 -4.68 5.22 -5.39
N ALA A 4 -5.11 5.13 -4.13
CA ALA A 4 -6.51 5.23 -3.75
C ALA A 4 -6.68 6.17 -2.54
N PRO A 5 -7.85 6.79 -2.35
CA PRO A 5 -8.14 7.57 -1.15
C PRO A 5 -7.93 6.73 0.11
N GLN A 6 -7.50 7.37 1.19
CA GLN A 6 -7.34 6.68 2.48
C GLN A 6 -8.73 6.22 2.97
N GLY A 7 -8.95 4.90 2.94
CA GLY A 7 -10.25 4.29 3.21
C GLY A 7 -10.17 2.77 3.15
N LEU A 8 -11.33 2.11 3.16
CA LEU A 8 -11.40 0.65 3.13
C LEU A 8 -10.81 0.07 1.83
N ASP A 9 -11.05 0.72 0.69
CA ASP A 9 -10.52 0.27 -0.60
C ASP A 9 -8.98 0.29 -0.64
N TYR A 10 -8.37 1.27 0.04
CA TYR A 10 -6.91 1.33 0.19
C TYR A 10 -6.36 0.12 0.97
N ILE A 11 -7.06 -0.25 2.04
CA ILE A 11 -6.69 -1.38 2.90
C ILE A 11 -6.89 -2.69 2.13
N ALA A 12 -8.02 -2.83 1.43
CA ALA A 12 -8.31 -3.98 0.59
C ALA A 12 -7.26 -4.14 -0.53
N ALA A 13 -6.88 -3.04 -1.20
CA ALA A 13 -5.83 -3.04 -2.21
C ALA A 13 -4.47 -3.48 -1.63
N PHE A 14 -4.11 -2.97 -0.46
CA PHE A 14 -2.87 -3.32 0.21
C PHE A 14 -2.82 -4.79 0.63
N LEU A 15 -3.84 -5.27 1.33
CA LEU A 15 -3.92 -6.66 1.77
C LEU A 15 -4.07 -7.63 0.60
N GLY A 16 -4.84 -7.26 -0.43
CA GLY A 16 -4.98 -8.04 -1.66
C GLY A 16 -3.65 -8.19 -2.40
N ALA A 17 -2.83 -7.14 -2.46
CA ALA A 17 -1.48 -7.22 -3.02
C ALA A 17 -0.59 -8.20 -2.25
N LEU A 18 -0.60 -8.12 -0.91
CA LEU A 18 0.14 -9.06 -0.07
C LEU A 18 -0.34 -10.50 -0.26
N GLN A 19 -1.65 -10.71 -0.28
CA GLN A 19 -2.26 -12.02 -0.47
C GLN A 19 -1.92 -12.61 -1.85
N ALA A 20 -1.90 -11.78 -2.89
CA ALA A 20 -1.51 -12.15 -4.25
C ALA A 20 0.00 -12.42 -4.41
N GLY A 21 0.81 -12.23 -3.36
CA GLY A 21 2.25 -12.43 -3.41
C GLY A 21 2.97 -11.38 -4.27
N VAL A 22 2.41 -10.18 -4.40
CA VAL A 22 3.02 -9.07 -5.13
C VAL A 22 3.50 -7.99 -4.17
N ILE A 23 4.59 -7.31 -4.55
CA ILE A 23 5.18 -6.25 -3.72
C ILE A 23 4.29 -5.01 -3.81
N ALA A 24 3.69 -4.62 -2.68
CA ALA A 24 2.86 -3.42 -2.62
C ALA A 24 3.70 -2.13 -2.65
N ILE A 25 3.16 -1.06 -3.22
CA ILE A 25 3.76 0.28 -3.18
C ILE A 25 2.65 1.25 -2.78
N PRO A 26 2.43 1.46 -1.47
CA PRO A 26 1.40 2.35 -0.97
C PRO A 26 1.81 3.81 -1.16
N LEU A 27 1.02 4.58 -1.91
CA LEU A 27 1.16 6.02 -2.06
C LEU A 27 -0.18 6.73 -1.84
N ALA A 28 -0.13 8.02 -1.48
CA ALA A 28 -1.33 8.85 -1.42
C ALA A 28 -1.72 9.31 -2.83
N VAL A 29 -3.03 9.44 -3.09
CA VAL A 29 -3.53 10.03 -4.34
C VAL A 29 -3.00 11.45 -4.47
N PRO A 30 -2.58 11.88 -5.69
CA PRO A 30 -2.39 13.29 -5.99
C PRO A 30 -3.61 14.11 -5.55
N GLN A 31 -3.40 15.21 -4.81
CA GLN A 31 -4.48 16.16 -4.56
C GLN A 31 -4.57 17.10 -5.77
N GLY A 32 -5.74 17.16 -6.40
CA GLY A 32 -5.95 17.81 -7.69
C GLY A 32 -5.42 19.24 -7.80
N GLY A 33 -4.72 19.53 -8.89
CA GLY A 33 -4.26 20.87 -9.28
C GLY A 33 -2.74 21.03 -9.42
N ALA A 34 -1.94 20.08 -8.92
CA ALA A 34 -0.48 20.08 -9.10
C ALA A 34 0.00 18.73 -9.62
N THR A 35 0.87 18.75 -10.63
CA THR A 35 1.64 17.59 -11.08
C THR A 35 2.34 17.00 -9.85
N ASN A 36 1.97 15.79 -9.45
CA ASN A 36 2.57 15.20 -8.26
C ASN A 36 3.91 14.57 -8.66
N GLU A 37 4.96 15.39 -8.69
CA GLU A 37 6.33 14.99 -9.04
C GLU A 37 6.77 13.73 -8.29
N ARG A 38 6.24 13.50 -7.08
CA ARG A 38 6.51 12.30 -6.29
C ARG A 38 5.90 11.03 -6.92
N VAL A 39 4.67 11.09 -7.41
CA VAL A 39 4.01 9.93 -8.04
C VAL A 39 4.75 9.56 -9.33
N ASP A 40 5.09 10.54 -10.15
CA ASP A 40 5.84 10.32 -11.39
C ASP A 40 7.23 9.74 -11.14
N ALA A 41 7.95 10.26 -10.15
CA ALA A 41 9.26 9.76 -9.77
C ALA A 41 9.20 8.32 -9.26
N VAL A 42 8.20 7.97 -8.44
CA VAL A 42 8.02 6.59 -7.98
C VAL A 42 7.58 5.65 -9.11
N LEU A 43 6.72 6.09 -10.01
CA LEU A 43 6.35 5.31 -11.20
C LEU A 43 7.56 5.02 -12.09
N GLN A 44 8.45 6.00 -12.27
CA GLN A 44 9.68 5.85 -13.05
C GLN A 44 10.68 4.88 -12.40
N ASP A 45 10.87 5.01 -11.10
CA ASP A 45 11.81 4.20 -10.31
C ASP A 45 11.32 2.75 -10.17
N ALA A 46 10.08 2.56 -9.71
CA ALA A 46 9.53 1.24 -9.41
C ALA A 46 9.03 0.47 -10.63
N SER A 47 8.62 1.16 -11.70
CA SER A 47 8.02 0.56 -12.90
C SER A 47 6.95 -0.52 -12.56
N PRO A 48 5.89 -0.18 -11.82
CA PRO A 48 4.92 -1.17 -11.36
C PRO A 48 4.22 -1.87 -12.53
N GLY A 49 3.88 -3.15 -12.38
CA GLY A 49 3.09 -3.87 -13.40
C GLY A 49 1.60 -3.55 -13.36
N ALA A 50 1.09 -3.12 -12.20
CA ALA A 50 -0.31 -2.74 -12.01
C ALA A 50 -0.46 -1.58 -11.00
N ILE A 51 -1.51 -0.80 -11.19
CA ILE A 51 -1.95 0.30 -10.32
C ILE A 51 -3.36 -0.02 -9.82
N LEU A 52 -3.49 -0.13 -8.50
CA LEU A 52 -4.75 -0.30 -7.80
C LEU A 52 -5.26 1.09 -7.40
N THR A 53 -6.46 1.43 -7.83
CA THR A 53 -7.10 2.74 -7.59
C THR A 53 -8.60 2.56 -7.33
N THR A 54 -9.34 3.66 -7.26
CA THR A 54 -10.80 3.66 -7.14
C THR A 54 -11.41 4.49 -8.25
N SER A 55 -12.65 4.18 -8.63
CA SER A 55 -13.39 4.91 -9.66
C SER A 55 -13.49 6.42 -9.36
N SER A 56 -13.50 6.80 -8.08
CA SER A 56 -13.54 8.19 -7.63
C SER A 56 -12.31 9.05 -7.96
N VAL A 57 -11.15 8.44 -8.26
CA VAL A 57 -9.88 9.17 -8.54
C VAL A 57 -9.15 8.67 -9.78
N ILE A 58 -9.79 7.82 -10.59
CA ILE A 58 -9.13 7.22 -11.75
C ILE A 58 -8.71 8.26 -12.81
N ASP A 59 -9.47 9.32 -12.99
CA ASP A 59 -9.13 10.41 -13.91
C ASP A 59 -7.82 11.10 -13.50
N ASP A 60 -7.60 11.34 -12.21
CA ASP A 60 -6.35 11.91 -11.69
C ASP A 60 -5.19 10.93 -11.85
N VAL A 61 -5.43 9.63 -11.64
CA VAL A 61 -4.40 8.59 -11.78
C VAL A 61 -3.98 8.41 -13.23
N THR A 62 -4.93 8.33 -14.16
CA THR A 62 -4.64 8.12 -15.59
C THR A 62 -3.80 9.24 -16.20
N GLN A 63 -3.92 10.47 -15.70
CA GLN A 63 -3.05 11.59 -16.10
C GLN A 63 -1.56 11.36 -15.81
N HIS A 64 -1.23 10.62 -14.74
CA HIS A 64 0.15 10.31 -14.35
C HIS A 64 0.66 9.02 -15.02
N VAL A 65 -0.26 8.15 -15.46
CA VAL A 65 0.04 6.87 -16.10
C VAL A 65 0.14 7.06 -17.61
N THR A 66 1.17 7.77 -18.06
CA THR A 66 1.48 7.85 -19.49
C THR A 66 2.46 6.75 -19.88
N ALA A 67 2.18 6.05 -20.99
CA ALA A 67 3.11 5.08 -21.56
C ALA A 67 4.45 5.76 -21.88
N GLN A 68 5.52 5.33 -21.23
CA GLN A 68 6.86 5.82 -21.54
C GLN A 68 7.43 5.06 -22.74
N PRO A 69 8.22 5.72 -23.61
CA PRO A 69 8.85 5.05 -24.74
C PRO A 69 9.67 3.84 -24.25
N GLY A 70 9.34 2.64 -24.74
CA GLY A 70 10.06 1.40 -24.40
C GLY A 70 9.61 0.69 -23.12
N ARG A 71 8.52 1.13 -22.46
CA ARG A 71 7.91 0.44 -21.31
C ARG A 71 6.42 0.18 -21.55
N SER A 72 5.95 -1.01 -21.18
CA SER A 72 4.51 -1.30 -21.15
C SER A 72 3.83 -0.43 -20.09
N ALA A 73 2.68 0.13 -20.41
CA ALA A 73 1.87 0.82 -19.41
C ALA A 73 1.37 -0.18 -18.35
N PRO A 74 1.34 0.19 -17.06
CA PRO A 74 0.77 -0.64 -16.03
C PRO A 74 -0.73 -0.84 -16.27
N SER A 75 -1.25 -2.01 -15.88
CA SER A 75 -2.69 -2.22 -15.83
C SER A 75 -3.31 -1.40 -14.70
N ILE A 76 -4.39 -0.67 -14.96
CA ILE A 76 -5.14 0.06 -13.93
C ILE A 76 -6.33 -0.78 -13.50
N ILE A 77 -6.52 -0.94 -12.20
CA ILE A 77 -7.57 -1.76 -11.59
C ILE A 77 -8.32 -0.90 -10.57
N GLU A 78 -9.62 -0.73 -10.80
CA GLU A 78 -10.54 -0.08 -9.87
C GLU A 78 -11.02 -1.09 -8.84
N VAL A 79 -10.53 -0.96 -7.60
CA VAL A 79 -10.73 -1.93 -6.53
C VAL A 79 -12.19 -1.96 -6.08
N ASP A 80 -12.89 -0.83 -6.15
CA ASP A 80 -14.30 -0.66 -5.78
C ASP A 80 -15.28 -1.25 -6.81
N LEU A 81 -14.80 -1.62 -8.00
CA LEU A 81 -15.60 -2.27 -9.06
C LEU A 81 -15.33 -3.78 -9.16
N LEU A 82 -14.44 -4.33 -8.35
CA LEU A 82 -14.14 -5.75 -8.36
C LEU A 82 -15.34 -6.57 -7.87
N ASP A 83 -15.71 -7.60 -8.63
CA ASP A 83 -16.67 -8.61 -8.17
C ASP A 83 -15.98 -9.58 -7.21
N LEU A 84 -16.02 -9.24 -5.92
CA LEU A 84 -15.44 -10.04 -4.84
C LEU A 84 -16.28 -11.26 -4.47
N ASP A 85 -17.52 -11.35 -4.95
CA ASP A 85 -18.44 -12.46 -4.69
C ASP A 85 -18.25 -13.62 -5.69
N SER A 86 -17.57 -13.36 -6.80
CA SER A 86 -17.15 -14.40 -7.74
C SER A 86 -16.15 -15.37 -7.08
N ALA A 87 -16.32 -16.68 -7.34
CA ALA A 87 -15.50 -17.72 -6.71
C ALA A 87 -14.00 -17.44 -6.91
N SER A 88 -13.30 -17.16 -5.82
CA SER A 88 -11.91 -16.73 -5.83
C SER A 88 -11.03 -17.82 -6.44
N GLY A 89 -10.28 -17.48 -7.49
CA GLY A 89 -9.18 -18.34 -7.97
C GLY A 89 -8.20 -18.62 -6.83
N SER A 90 -7.60 -19.82 -6.84
CA SER A 90 -6.69 -20.31 -5.79
C SER A 90 -5.77 -19.20 -5.27
N SER A 91 -5.80 -18.97 -3.96
CA SER A 91 -4.76 -18.17 -3.27
C SER A 91 -3.40 -18.66 -3.74
N ALA A 92 -2.46 -17.75 -3.99
CA ALA A 92 -1.07 -18.13 -4.12
C ALA A 92 -0.73 -19.03 -2.92
N GLY A 93 -0.27 -20.25 -3.21
CA GLY A 93 0.15 -21.17 -2.15
C GLY A 93 1.27 -20.52 -1.34
N ASP A 94 1.30 -20.82 -0.04
CA ASP A 94 2.19 -20.22 0.96
C ASP A 94 3.69 -20.30 0.58
N ASP A 95 4.04 -21.22 -0.31
CA ASP A 95 5.42 -21.53 -0.70
C ASP A 95 6.07 -20.53 -1.69
N ASN A 96 5.35 -19.52 -2.20
CA ASN A 96 5.92 -18.61 -3.22
C ASN A 96 5.72 -17.11 -2.95
N HIS A 97 5.38 -16.71 -1.72
CA HIS A 97 5.33 -15.29 -1.38
C HIS A 97 6.74 -14.67 -1.35
N PRO A 98 6.94 -13.48 -1.94
CA PRO A 98 8.22 -12.79 -1.84
C PRO A 98 8.52 -12.46 -0.37
N SER A 99 9.80 -12.45 -0.01
CA SER A 99 10.20 -12.01 1.34
C SER A 99 9.86 -10.53 1.58
N ILE A 100 9.81 -9.74 0.50
CA ILE A 100 9.45 -8.32 0.48
C ILE A 100 7.92 -8.20 0.46
N ALA A 101 7.37 -7.47 1.44
CA ALA A 101 5.94 -7.18 1.52
C ALA A 101 5.59 -5.90 0.73
N TYR A 102 6.32 -4.82 0.98
CA TYR A 102 6.06 -3.53 0.31
C TYR A 102 7.31 -2.65 0.21
N LEU A 103 7.24 -1.64 -0.66
CA LEU A 103 8.22 -0.57 -0.74
C LEU A 103 7.68 0.70 -0.10
N GLN A 104 8.39 1.22 0.89
CA GLN A 104 8.06 2.47 1.56
C GLN A 104 8.88 3.62 0.96
N TYR A 105 8.25 4.38 0.07
CA TYR A 105 8.92 5.52 -0.56
C TYR A 105 8.98 6.72 0.38
N THR A 106 10.19 7.20 0.62
CA THR A 106 10.45 8.43 1.37
C THR A 106 10.85 9.55 0.42
N SER A 107 10.74 10.82 0.86
CA SER A 107 11.14 11.97 0.04
C SER A 107 12.64 11.99 -0.28
N GLY A 108 13.46 11.22 0.44
CA GLY A 108 14.92 11.23 0.33
C GLY A 108 15.53 12.57 0.75
N SER A 109 16.70 12.56 1.36
CA SER A 109 17.44 13.81 1.62
C SER A 109 18.00 14.45 0.32
N THR A 110 18.04 13.67 -0.77
CA THR A 110 18.69 14.00 -2.06
C THR A 110 17.71 14.36 -3.19
N ARG A 111 16.44 14.68 -2.88
CA ARG A 111 15.33 14.98 -3.83
C ARG A 111 14.84 13.81 -4.69
N THR A 112 15.57 12.71 -4.81
CA THR A 112 15.08 11.50 -5.46
C THR A 112 14.37 10.60 -4.44
N PRO A 113 13.10 10.19 -4.69
CA PRO A 113 12.43 9.25 -3.81
C PRO A 113 13.20 7.94 -3.68
N ALA A 114 13.33 7.44 -2.46
CA ALA A 114 14.00 6.17 -2.18
C ALA A 114 12.98 5.16 -1.64
N GLY A 115 12.86 4.02 -2.31
CA GLY A 115 12.03 2.90 -1.89
C GLY A 115 12.73 2.08 -0.81
N VAL A 116 12.32 2.24 0.44
CA VAL A 116 12.79 1.41 1.55
C VAL A 116 12.11 0.04 1.44
N VAL A 117 12.91 -1.02 1.37
CA VAL A 117 12.43 -2.39 1.26
C VAL A 117 11.90 -2.87 2.61
N MET A 118 10.61 -3.18 2.68
CA MET A 118 9.95 -3.67 3.88
C MET A 118 9.58 -5.14 3.70
N THR A 119 10.22 -6.02 4.46
CA THR A 119 9.95 -7.46 4.43
C THR A 119 8.78 -7.84 5.32
N HIS A 120 8.19 -9.02 5.09
CA HIS A 120 7.21 -9.60 6.02
C HIS A 120 7.77 -9.76 7.43
N GLN A 121 9.08 -10.05 7.57
CA GLN A 121 9.74 -10.12 8.86
C GLN A 121 9.86 -8.73 9.52
N ASN A 122 10.15 -7.66 8.77
CA ASN A 122 10.15 -6.30 9.32
C ASN A 122 8.78 -5.93 9.87
N LEU A 123 7.71 -6.24 9.14
CA LEU A 123 6.34 -6.02 9.59
C LEU A 123 6.03 -6.78 10.88
N ARG A 124 6.37 -8.07 10.94
CA ARG A 124 6.17 -8.91 12.14
C ARG A 124 6.92 -8.34 13.35
N THR A 125 8.20 -8.09 13.21
CA THR A 125 9.03 -7.56 14.31
C THR A 125 8.56 -6.18 14.77
N ASN A 126 8.17 -5.30 13.85
CA ASN A 126 7.63 -3.99 14.22
C ASN A 126 6.29 -4.11 14.98
N PHE A 127 5.39 -4.99 14.53
CA PHE A 127 4.15 -5.28 15.23
C PHE A 127 4.39 -5.82 16.64
N GLU A 128 5.29 -6.79 16.79
CA GLU A 128 5.67 -7.35 18.10
C GLU A 128 6.22 -6.28 19.04
N GLN A 129 7.11 -5.41 18.56
CA GLN A 129 7.65 -4.28 19.34
C GLN A 129 6.56 -3.31 19.77
N LEU A 130 5.63 -2.98 18.87
CA LEU A 130 4.52 -2.08 19.15
C LEU A 130 3.59 -2.69 20.21
N MET A 131 3.20 -3.95 20.03
CA MET A 131 2.33 -4.66 20.99
C MET A 131 2.99 -4.77 22.36
N ALA A 132 4.28 -5.11 22.42
CA ALA A 132 5.03 -5.16 23.67
C ALA A 132 5.09 -3.79 24.36
N GLY A 133 5.24 -2.69 23.61
CA GLY A 133 5.26 -1.33 24.17
C GLY A 133 3.89 -0.84 24.64
N TYR A 134 2.84 -1.05 23.86
CA TYR A 134 1.48 -0.57 24.17
C TYR A 134 0.77 -1.39 25.26
N PHE A 135 1.07 -2.68 25.33
CA PHE A 135 0.40 -3.60 26.25
C PHE A 135 1.33 -4.11 27.37
N ALA A 136 2.42 -3.39 27.64
CA ALA A 136 3.39 -3.70 28.68
C ALA A 136 2.73 -3.93 30.06
N ASP A 137 1.75 -3.09 30.41
CA ASP A 137 1.02 -3.16 31.69
C ASP A 137 -0.05 -4.27 31.73
N THR A 138 -0.23 -5.00 30.63
CA THR A 138 -1.25 -6.04 30.47
C THR A 138 -0.68 -7.40 30.06
N ASP A 139 0.62 -7.63 30.26
CA ASP A 139 1.33 -8.84 29.82
C ASP A 139 1.14 -9.15 28.33
N GLY A 140 1.04 -8.11 27.50
CA GLY A 140 0.83 -8.26 26.05
C GLY A 140 -0.60 -8.62 25.62
N ILE A 141 -1.57 -8.69 26.55
CA ILE A 141 -2.96 -9.06 26.25
C ILE A 141 -3.86 -7.82 26.25
N PRO A 142 -4.52 -7.45 25.13
CA PRO A 142 -5.47 -6.35 25.12
C PRO A 142 -6.65 -6.60 26.08
N ARG A 143 -6.68 -5.93 27.23
CA ARG A 143 -7.81 -5.98 28.18
C ARG A 143 -8.93 -5.06 27.69
N GLN A 144 -9.97 -5.66 27.08
CA GLN A 144 -11.16 -5.00 26.50
C GLN A 144 -10.91 -4.04 25.32
N VAL A 145 -11.20 -4.53 24.12
CA VAL A 145 -11.28 -3.70 22.90
C VAL A 145 -12.61 -2.94 22.90
N ARG A 146 -12.65 -1.74 23.50
CA ARG A 146 -13.76 -0.77 23.33
C ARG A 146 -13.24 0.65 23.15
N PRO A 147 -13.84 1.38 22.20
CA PRO A 147 -13.34 1.42 20.84
C PRO A 147 -11.98 2.15 20.79
N LEU A 148 -10.92 1.41 20.46
CA LEU A 148 -9.63 1.94 19.99
C LEU A 148 -9.77 2.59 18.59
N PHE A 149 -10.93 3.17 18.27
CA PHE A 149 -11.30 3.74 16.98
C PHE A 149 -11.65 5.23 17.10
N ARG A 150 -11.46 5.87 18.26
CA ARG A 150 -11.72 7.32 18.42
C ARG A 150 -10.56 8.22 17.96
N GLY A 151 -9.67 7.69 17.14
CA GLY A 151 -8.54 8.41 16.57
C GLY A 151 -7.75 7.51 15.63
N CYS A 152 -8.43 6.82 14.71
CA CYS A 152 -7.80 5.92 13.74
C CYS A 152 -6.78 6.67 12.89
N ARG A 153 -5.53 6.65 13.35
CA ARG A 153 -4.34 6.69 12.52
C ARG A 153 -3.64 5.33 12.49
N PHE A 154 -4.37 4.25 12.76
CA PHE A 154 -3.83 2.90 12.92
C PHE A 154 -3.35 2.25 11.61
N ILE A 155 -3.58 2.88 10.46
CA ILE A 155 -2.93 2.51 9.18
C ILE A 155 -2.10 3.68 8.64
N THR A 156 -2.52 4.93 8.90
CA THR A 156 -1.75 6.09 8.45
C THR A 156 -0.41 6.24 9.15
N THR A 157 -0.22 5.75 10.38
CA THR A 157 1.12 5.74 11.02
C THR A 157 2.01 4.61 10.48
N TRP A 158 1.42 3.50 9.98
CA TRP A 158 2.18 2.38 9.40
C TRP A 158 2.83 2.73 8.06
N VAL A 159 2.18 3.61 7.29
CA VAL A 159 2.65 4.03 5.96
C VAL A 159 3.47 5.33 6.02
N TRP A 160 3.52 6.02 7.17
CA TRP A 160 4.11 7.37 7.27
C TRP A 160 4.87 7.65 8.58
N CYS A 161 5.58 6.65 9.11
CA CYS A 161 6.72 6.90 9.98
C CYS A 161 8.02 6.67 9.20
#